data_AF-A0A0J8I389-F1
#
_entry.id   AF-A0A0J8I389-F1
#
_cell.length_a   1.000
_cell.length_b   1.000
_cell.length_c   1.000
_cell.angle_alpha   90.00
_cell.angle_beta   90.00
_cell.angle_gamma   90.00
#
_symmetry.space_group_name_H-M   'P 1'
#
loop_
_entity.id
_entity.type
_entity.pdbx_description
1 polymer ?
#
loop_
_entity_poly.entity_id
_entity_poly.type
_entity_poly.pdbx_seq_one_letter_code
_entity_poly.pdbx_strand_id
1 'polypeptide(L)'
;MPSEGSASDAIEFSYNGHLVFNGLYITAPANLDVDESDIEAIRDRIDELLPPLEAEYNGGPKNGFQDIDLDSYFDQYNFESENARLSSEHRKLAAELFDREYVREEFSGDTEIQTEDGRFTGKEVSRHTAYLYWLLPSLLMVQGARPDRRKAMGTVNGVVGITNEGDDDKRLIRIEPLEFDPLFLLWLLYKEWQDESFDTGLTMVNISEVGLLGSNRDYFGKSAKITGSTDIFQSLPFIQGLLKAKFPNQVAGKFQVSQKDCSAMIPIRAIISIYTMMNTPEIARIQSN
;
A
#
# COMPACT_ATOMS: atom_id res chain seq x y z
N MET A 1 -27.18 28.77 34.52
CA MET A 1 -26.46 28.90 33.23
C MET A 1 -25.67 27.63 33.04
N PRO A 2 -26.10 26.72 32.17
CA PRO A 2 -25.34 25.52 31.86
C PRO A 2 -24.22 25.87 30.89
N SER A 3 -23.02 25.40 31.19
CA SER A 3 -21.85 25.49 30.32
C SER A 3 -22.08 24.65 29.08
N GLU A 4 -22.10 25.29 27.91
CA GLU A 4 -22.02 24.61 26.62
C GLU A 4 -20.68 23.86 26.55
N GLY A 5 -20.77 22.54 26.52
CA GLY A 5 -19.64 21.67 26.27
C GLY A 5 -19.13 21.90 24.86
N SER A 6 -17.82 22.06 24.73
CA SER A 6 -17.14 21.95 23.44
C SER A 6 -17.40 20.54 22.91
N ALA A 7 -18.32 20.41 21.96
CA ALA A 7 -18.34 19.25 21.08
C ALA A 7 -16.97 19.21 20.42
N SER A 8 -16.18 18.20 20.78
CA SER A 8 -14.92 17.94 20.10
C SER A 8 -15.26 17.67 18.64
N ASP A 9 -14.80 18.52 17.74
CA ASP A 9 -14.70 18.27 16.29
C ASP A 9 -13.65 17.17 16.03
N ALA A 10 -13.81 16.03 16.71
CA ALA A 10 -13.08 14.82 16.38
C ALA A 10 -13.66 14.33 15.07
N ILE A 11 -12.89 14.48 14.00
CA ILE A 11 -13.19 13.92 12.69
C ILE A 11 -13.40 12.41 12.92
N GLU A 12 -14.66 11.97 12.83
CA GLU A 12 -15.03 10.56 12.95
C GLU A 12 -14.57 9.85 11.68
N PHE A 13 -13.30 9.46 11.66
CA PHE A 13 -12.72 8.68 10.59
C PHE A 13 -13.28 7.25 10.66
N SER A 14 -14.12 6.89 9.69
CA SER A 14 -14.67 5.55 9.56
C SER A 14 -14.00 4.82 8.38
N TYR A 15 -13.41 3.65 8.65
CA TYR A 15 -12.72 2.83 7.66
C TYR A 15 -13.47 1.52 7.43
N ASN A 16 -14.12 1.36 6.27
CA ASN A 16 -14.99 0.21 5.94
C ASN A 16 -14.23 -1.10 5.60
N GLY A 17 -13.11 -1.35 6.27
CA GLY A 17 -12.54 -2.70 6.41
C GLY A 17 -12.30 -3.46 5.11
N HIS A 18 -11.50 -2.93 4.19
CA HIS A 18 -10.95 -3.74 3.09
C HIS A 18 -9.53 -4.22 3.41
N LEU A 19 -9.15 -5.38 2.87
CA LEU A 19 -7.78 -5.86 2.93
C LEU A 19 -6.91 -5.01 2.01
N VAL A 20 -6.10 -4.14 2.61
CA VAL A 20 -5.16 -3.29 1.88
C VAL A 20 -3.88 -4.07 1.66
N PHE A 21 -3.51 -4.22 0.40
CA PHE A 21 -2.21 -4.78 0.03
C PHE A 21 -1.28 -3.65 -0.38
N ASN A 22 -0.18 -3.49 0.36
CA ASN A 22 0.89 -2.56 0.03
C ASN A 22 1.93 -3.31 -0.81
N GLY A 23 2.05 -2.98 -2.08
CA GLY A 23 3.18 -3.41 -2.90
C GLY A 23 4.32 -2.41 -2.72
N LEU A 24 5.48 -2.87 -2.27
CA LEU A 24 6.70 -2.08 -2.24
C LEU A 24 7.58 -2.47 -3.43
N TYR A 25 8.10 -1.46 -4.12
CA TYR A 25 8.96 -1.63 -5.27
C TYR A 25 10.20 -0.75 -5.10
N ILE A 26 11.37 -1.32 -5.37
CA ILE A 26 12.59 -0.55 -5.58
C ILE A 26 12.49 0.04 -6.98
N THR A 27 12.79 1.32 -7.07
CA THR A 27 12.91 2.00 -8.36
C THR A 27 14.34 2.50 -8.54
N ALA A 28 14.80 2.57 -9.78
CA ALA A 28 16.08 3.18 -10.11
C ALA A 28 16.04 3.71 -11.54
N PRO A 29 16.66 4.87 -11.84
CA PRO A 29 16.77 5.33 -13.21
C PRO A 29 17.53 4.28 -14.04
N ALA A 30 17.22 4.15 -15.33
CA ALA A 30 17.93 3.18 -16.16
C ALA A 30 19.39 3.57 -16.44
N ASN A 31 19.72 4.87 -16.34
CA ASN A 31 21.07 5.40 -16.42
C ASN A 31 21.67 5.51 -15.01
N LEU A 32 22.94 5.13 -14.84
CA LEU A 32 23.59 5.04 -13.52
C LEU A 32 24.07 6.40 -12.96
N ASP A 33 24.19 7.43 -13.80
CA ASP A 33 24.60 8.79 -13.43
C ASP A 33 23.43 9.75 -13.64
N VAL A 34 22.53 9.84 -12.66
CA VAL A 34 21.36 10.74 -12.67
C VAL A 34 21.51 11.73 -11.54
N ASP A 35 21.47 13.02 -11.85
CA ASP A 35 21.49 14.09 -10.86
C ASP A 35 20.08 14.52 -10.42
N GLU A 36 19.98 15.51 -9.53
CA GLU A 36 18.69 16.00 -9.01
C GLU A 36 17.81 16.63 -10.10
N SER A 37 18.41 17.32 -11.07
CA SER A 37 17.68 17.94 -12.18
C SER A 37 17.13 16.89 -13.16
N ASP A 38 17.85 15.77 -13.33
CA ASP A 38 17.34 14.63 -14.08
C ASP A 38 16.16 13.96 -13.36
N ILE A 39 16.14 13.93 -12.03
CA ILE A 39 15.02 13.36 -11.24
C ILE A 39 13.75 14.20 -11.44
N GLU A 40 13.85 15.52 -11.40
CA GLU A 40 12.72 16.42 -11.70
C GLU A 40 12.21 16.20 -13.13
N ALA A 41 13.11 16.14 -14.12
CA ALA A 41 12.73 15.87 -15.50
C ALA A 41 12.04 14.50 -15.68
N ILE A 42 12.50 13.48 -14.95
CA ILE A 42 11.87 12.16 -14.93
C ILE A 42 10.48 12.24 -14.30
N ARG A 43 10.32 12.97 -13.18
CA ARG A 43 9.03 13.19 -12.52
C ARG A 43 8.03 13.82 -13.48
N ASP A 44 8.41 14.93 -14.11
CA ASP A 44 7.57 15.66 -15.08
C ASP A 44 7.20 14.77 -16.26
N ARG A 45 8.16 13.97 -16.76
CA ARG A 45 7.91 13.05 -17.86
C ARG A 45 6.94 11.93 -17.48
N ILE A 46 7.05 11.38 -16.27
CA ILE A 46 6.07 10.41 -15.77
C ILE A 46 4.69 11.05 -15.70
N ASP A 47 4.59 12.26 -15.17
CA ASP A 47 3.32 12.96 -15.02
C ASP A 47 2.63 13.20 -16.37
N GLU A 48 3.38 13.65 -17.37
CA GLU A 48 2.88 13.86 -18.73
C GLU A 48 2.37 12.56 -19.38
N LEU A 49 3.03 11.43 -19.09
CA LEU A 49 2.74 10.15 -19.73
C LEU A 49 1.65 9.35 -19.00
N LEU A 50 1.40 9.61 -17.72
CA LEU A 50 0.29 8.95 -17.00
C LEU A 50 -1.05 9.43 -17.56
N PRO A 51 -1.97 8.53 -17.93
CA PRO A 51 -3.25 8.94 -18.47
C PRO A 51 -4.06 9.66 -17.38
N PRO A 52 -4.52 10.90 -17.61
CA PRO A 52 -5.31 11.63 -16.63
C PRO A 52 -6.65 10.95 -16.39
N LEU A 53 -7.26 11.22 -15.24
CA LEU A 53 -8.57 10.71 -14.91
C LEU A 53 -9.65 11.36 -15.79
N GLU A 54 -10.11 10.61 -16.78
CA GLU A 54 -11.12 11.07 -17.73
C GLU A 54 -12.32 10.12 -17.78
N ALA A 55 -13.50 10.67 -18.09
CA ALA A 55 -14.68 9.88 -18.37
C ALA A 55 -14.66 9.40 -19.83
N GLU A 56 -15.04 8.15 -20.08
CA GLU A 56 -15.09 7.58 -21.43
C GLU A 56 -16.02 8.37 -22.39
N TYR A 57 -17.05 9.01 -21.83
CA TYR A 57 -17.99 9.91 -22.50
C TYR A 57 -18.61 10.85 -21.47
N ASN A 58 -19.44 11.82 -21.91
CA ASN A 58 -20.08 12.75 -20.98
C ASN A 58 -21.00 12.00 -19.98
N GLY A 59 -20.63 12.02 -18.70
CA GLY A 59 -21.30 11.25 -17.63
C GLY A 59 -20.99 9.75 -17.64
N GLY A 60 -20.00 9.30 -18.40
CA GLY A 60 -19.53 7.91 -18.44
C GLY A 60 -18.60 7.53 -17.28
N PRO A 61 -18.24 6.25 -17.17
CA PRO A 61 -17.29 5.78 -16.16
C PRO A 61 -15.93 6.45 -16.36
N LYS A 62 -15.28 6.80 -15.25
CA LYS A 62 -13.94 7.38 -15.25
C LYS A 62 -12.85 6.33 -15.19
N ASN A 63 -11.73 6.57 -15.86
CA ASN A 63 -10.52 5.76 -15.77
C ASN A 63 -9.27 6.61 -15.96
N GLY A 64 -8.27 6.44 -15.09
CA GLY A 64 -6.99 7.15 -15.20
C GLY A 64 -6.40 7.48 -13.84
N PHE A 65 -5.46 8.42 -13.84
CA PHE A 65 -4.75 8.90 -12.66
C PHE A 65 -5.15 10.34 -12.32
N GLN A 66 -5.27 10.64 -11.04
CA GLN A 66 -5.40 12.00 -10.54
C GLN A 66 -4.36 12.28 -9.46
N ASP A 67 -3.99 13.55 -9.31
CA ASP A 67 -3.12 14.01 -8.23
C ASP A 67 -3.85 13.90 -6.88
N ILE A 68 -3.14 13.50 -5.85
CA ILE A 68 -3.66 13.46 -4.48
C ILE A 68 -3.33 14.78 -3.77
N ASP A 69 -2.19 15.39 -4.08
CA ASP A 69 -1.66 16.59 -3.41
C ASP A 69 -1.69 16.46 -1.87
N LEU A 70 -0.96 15.47 -1.35
CA LEU A 70 -0.89 15.17 0.08
C LEU A 70 -0.41 16.37 0.93
N ASP A 71 0.41 17.28 0.39
CA ASP A 71 0.83 18.48 1.14
C ASP A 71 -0.36 19.37 1.48
N SER A 72 -1.32 19.52 0.57
CA SER A 72 -2.52 20.33 0.81
C SER A 72 -3.35 19.86 2.01
N TYR A 73 -3.28 18.57 2.37
CA TYR A 73 -3.99 18.02 3.52
C TYR A 73 -3.45 18.58 4.84
N PHE A 74 -2.16 18.97 4.91
CA PHE A 74 -1.57 19.59 6.11
C PHE A 74 -2.18 20.94 6.44
N ASP A 75 -2.67 21.66 5.44
CA ASP A 75 -3.32 22.95 5.64
C ASP A 75 -4.84 22.80 5.88
N GLN A 76 -5.45 21.72 5.39
CA GLN A 76 -6.87 21.45 5.56
C GLN A 76 -7.22 20.83 6.91
N TYR A 77 -6.33 20.00 7.46
CA TYR A 77 -6.61 19.22 8.66
C TYR A 77 -5.74 19.66 9.84
N ASN A 78 -6.37 19.79 11.01
CA ASN A 78 -5.65 20.09 12.24
C ASN A 78 -4.96 18.82 12.79
N PHE A 79 -3.69 18.65 12.42
CA PHE A 79 -2.82 17.60 12.94
C PHE A 79 -2.22 17.93 14.33
N GLU A 80 -2.70 18.94 15.06
CA GLU A 80 -2.20 19.25 16.41
C GLU A 80 -2.79 18.33 17.50
N SER A 81 -3.82 17.53 17.18
CA SER A 81 -4.37 16.56 18.14
C SER A 81 -3.34 15.46 18.46
N GLU A 82 -3.22 15.07 19.74
CA GLU A 82 -2.20 14.11 20.20
C GLU A 82 -2.20 12.78 19.42
N ASN A 83 -3.37 12.36 18.92
CA ASN A 83 -3.53 11.09 18.21
C ASN A 83 -3.24 11.15 16.71
N ALA A 84 -3.12 12.34 16.14
CA ALA A 84 -2.90 12.60 14.71
C ALA A 84 -1.68 13.51 14.44
N ARG A 85 -0.76 13.63 15.41
CA ARG A 85 0.38 14.56 15.31
C ARG A 85 1.35 14.18 14.21
N LEU A 86 1.25 14.86 13.07
CA LEU A 86 2.24 14.82 12.00
C LEU A 86 3.29 15.91 12.25
N SER A 87 4.56 15.57 12.07
CA SER A 87 5.68 16.51 12.21
C SER A 87 5.99 17.26 10.91
N SER A 88 6.85 18.28 10.98
CA SER A 88 7.38 18.97 9.80
C SER A 88 8.05 18.03 8.79
N GLU A 89 8.67 16.95 9.27
CA GLU A 89 9.28 15.93 8.40
C GLU A 89 8.24 15.18 7.58
N HIS A 90 7.04 14.95 8.11
CA HIS A 90 5.96 14.31 7.35
C HIS A 90 5.44 15.23 6.26
N ARG A 91 5.33 16.55 6.53
CA ARG A 91 4.94 17.54 5.53
C ARG A 91 5.98 17.62 4.42
N LYS A 92 7.27 17.67 4.79
CA LYS A 92 8.38 17.66 3.83
C LYS A 92 8.33 16.40 2.95
N LEU A 93 8.14 15.22 3.55
CA LEU A 93 7.97 13.98 2.79
C LEU A 93 6.75 14.05 1.86
N ALA A 94 5.61 14.57 2.31
CA ALA A 94 4.41 14.72 1.49
C ALA A 94 4.66 15.61 0.25
N ALA A 95 5.40 16.71 0.40
CA ALA A 95 5.76 17.60 -0.70
C ALA A 95 6.76 16.97 -1.69
N GLU A 96 7.65 16.10 -1.21
CA GLU A 96 8.65 15.41 -2.04
C GLU A 96 8.06 14.20 -2.79
N LEU A 97 6.99 13.60 -2.27
CA LEU A 97 6.34 12.45 -2.88
C LEU A 97 5.68 12.81 -4.22
N PHE A 98 5.82 11.90 -5.18
CA PHE A 98 4.95 11.86 -6.35
C PHE A 98 3.78 10.93 -6.03
N ASP A 99 2.63 11.51 -5.73
CA ASP A 99 1.44 10.85 -5.22
C ASP A 99 0.29 10.86 -6.24
N ARG A 100 -0.24 9.68 -6.59
CA ARG A 100 -1.29 9.55 -7.61
C ARG A 100 -2.34 8.55 -7.18
N GLU A 101 -3.61 8.87 -7.44
CA GLU A 101 -4.72 7.92 -7.30
C GLU A 101 -5.09 7.40 -8.69
N TYR A 102 -4.91 6.09 -8.90
CA TYR A 102 -5.53 5.38 -10.00
C TYR A 102 -7.00 5.14 -9.68
N VAL A 103 -7.90 5.62 -10.52
CA VAL A 103 -9.35 5.43 -10.40
C VAL A 103 -9.86 4.69 -11.62
N ARG A 104 -10.75 3.74 -11.40
CA ARG A 104 -11.51 3.06 -12.44
C ARG A 104 -12.93 2.82 -11.98
N GLU A 105 -13.88 3.38 -12.70
CA GLU A 105 -15.30 3.19 -12.46
C GLU A 105 -15.86 2.15 -13.42
N GLU A 106 -16.80 1.35 -12.91
CA GLU A 106 -17.61 0.43 -13.71
C GLU A 106 -19.07 0.75 -13.41
N PHE A 107 -19.90 0.86 -14.45
CA PHE A 107 -21.33 1.02 -14.29
C PHE A 107 -22.01 -0.34 -14.40
N SER A 108 -22.78 -0.72 -13.40
CA SER A 108 -23.49 -2.00 -13.35
C SER A 108 -24.97 -1.82 -13.06
N GLY A 109 -25.79 -2.61 -13.76
CA GLY A 109 -27.23 -2.66 -13.55
C GLY A 109 -27.98 -1.36 -13.93
N ASP A 110 -29.30 -1.48 -13.96
CA ASP A 110 -30.21 -0.34 -13.92
C ASP A 110 -30.82 -0.31 -12.51
N THR A 111 -30.76 0.85 -11.86
CA THR A 111 -31.34 1.08 -10.53
C THR A 111 -32.42 2.14 -10.65
N GLU A 112 -33.65 1.81 -10.24
CA GLU A 112 -34.69 2.83 -10.09
C GLU A 112 -34.45 3.63 -8.80
N ILE A 113 -34.23 4.93 -8.94
CA ILE A 113 -34.11 5.89 -7.85
C ILE A 113 -35.42 6.66 -7.78
N GLN A 114 -36.10 6.60 -6.64
CA GLN A 114 -37.28 7.41 -6.39
C GLN A 114 -36.85 8.70 -5.70
N THR A 115 -37.04 9.82 -6.39
CA THR A 115 -36.79 11.19 -5.88
C THR A 115 -38.12 11.92 -5.70
N GLU A 116 -38.10 13.11 -5.09
CA GLU A 116 -39.30 13.95 -4.93
C GLU A 116 -39.94 14.34 -6.28
N ASP A 117 -39.13 14.44 -7.33
CA ASP A 117 -39.56 14.81 -8.69
C ASP A 117 -40.03 13.62 -9.55
N GLY A 118 -39.94 12.39 -9.04
CA GLY A 118 -40.38 11.18 -9.74
C GLY A 118 -39.40 10.01 -9.68
N ARG A 119 -39.68 8.97 -10.48
CA ARG A 119 -38.80 7.80 -10.64
C ARG A 119 -37.81 8.03 -11.78
N PHE A 120 -36.53 7.87 -11.48
CA PHE A 120 -35.44 7.95 -12.45
C PHE A 120 -34.74 6.60 -12.54
N THR A 121 -34.25 6.24 -13.72
CA THR A 121 -33.39 5.07 -13.90
C THR A 121 -31.93 5.55 -13.90
N GLY A 122 -31.16 5.16 -12.89
CA GLY A 122 -29.73 5.36 -12.80
C GLY A 122 -28.96 4.06 -12.99
N LYS A 123 -27.63 4.13 -12.95
CA LYS A 123 -26.75 2.95 -12.90
C LYS A 123 -25.97 2.97 -11.60
N GLU A 124 -25.71 1.79 -11.03
CA GLU A 124 -24.82 1.68 -9.89
C GLU A 124 -23.38 1.89 -10.37
N VAL A 125 -22.61 2.70 -9.63
CA VAL A 125 -21.20 2.98 -9.94
C VAL A 125 -20.32 2.23 -8.96
N SER A 126 -19.57 1.26 -9.46
CA SER A 126 -18.50 0.61 -8.71
C SER A 126 -17.19 1.36 -8.93
N ARG A 127 -16.62 1.91 -7.87
CA ARG A 127 -15.33 2.64 -7.93
C ARG A 127 -14.21 1.77 -7.41
N HIS A 128 -13.21 1.55 -8.25
CA HIS A 128 -11.99 0.80 -7.92
C HIS A 128 -10.81 1.77 -7.84
N THR A 129 -10.01 1.67 -6.78
CA THR A 129 -8.88 2.59 -6.58
C THR A 129 -7.59 1.87 -6.22
N ALA A 130 -6.48 2.48 -6.63
CA ALA A 130 -5.15 2.18 -6.12
C ALA A 130 -4.35 3.48 -5.95
N TYR A 131 -3.70 3.66 -4.81
CA TYR A 131 -2.89 4.83 -4.52
C TYR A 131 -1.42 4.52 -4.74
N LEU A 132 -0.70 5.45 -5.34
CA LEU A 132 0.72 5.38 -5.63
C LEU A 132 1.39 6.47 -4.81
N TYR A 133 2.44 6.11 -4.09
CA TYR A 133 3.29 7.04 -3.36
C TYR A 133 4.73 6.75 -3.76
N TRP A 134 5.32 7.65 -4.54
CA TRP A 134 6.62 7.43 -5.15
C TRP A 134 7.65 8.43 -4.63
N LEU A 135 8.61 7.92 -3.87
CA LEU A 135 9.82 8.65 -3.49
C LEU A 135 10.87 8.42 -4.58
N LEU A 136 10.81 9.24 -5.63
CA LEU A 136 11.70 9.12 -6.76
C LEU A 136 13.18 9.36 -6.36
N PRO A 137 14.13 8.67 -7.00
CA PRO A 137 13.92 7.59 -7.95
C PRO A 137 13.90 6.22 -7.25
N SER A 138 13.76 6.13 -5.92
CA SER A 138 14.22 4.98 -5.13
C SER A 138 13.14 3.99 -4.67
N LEU A 139 11.96 4.47 -4.32
CA LEU A 139 10.93 3.66 -3.67
C LEU A 139 9.54 4.02 -4.18
N LEU A 140 8.81 3.03 -4.67
CA LEU A 140 7.40 3.15 -5.01
C LEU A 140 6.57 2.27 -4.08
N MET A 141 5.62 2.87 -3.37
CA MET A 141 4.58 2.16 -2.64
C MET A 141 3.28 2.23 -3.42
N VAL A 142 2.60 1.10 -3.59
CA VAL A 142 1.27 1.06 -4.19
C VAL A 142 0.29 0.37 -3.26
N GLN A 143 -0.78 1.06 -2.92
CA GLN A 143 -1.79 0.66 -1.97
C GLN A 143 -3.11 0.41 -2.68
N GLY A 144 -3.76 -0.73 -2.44
CA GLY A 144 -5.10 -1.00 -2.98
C GLY A 144 -5.41 -2.49 -3.04
N ALA A 145 -6.57 -2.82 -3.60
CA ALA A 145 -6.91 -4.22 -3.84
C ALA A 145 -5.98 -4.81 -4.92
N ARG A 146 -5.68 -6.11 -4.79
CA ARG A 146 -4.77 -6.82 -5.70
C ARG A 146 -5.06 -6.62 -7.21
N PRO A 147 -6.31 -6.74 -7.70
CA PRO A 147 -6.58 -6.53 -9.13
C PRO A 147 -6.32 -5.08 -9.57
N ASP A 148 -6.69 -4.11 -8.75
CA ASP A 148 -6.58 -2.68 -9.08
C ASP A 148 -5.13 -2.23 -9.08
N ARG A 149 -4.36 -2.71 -8.09
CA ARG A 149 -2.92 -2.50 -8.04
C ARG A 149 -2.19 -3.07 -9.25
N ARG A 150 -2.60 -4.25 -9.72
CA ARG A 150 -2.04 -4.87 -10.94
C ARG A 150 -2.33 -4.02 -12.16
N LYS A 151 -3.54 -3.47 -12.28
CA LYS A 151 -3.93 -2.59 -13.39
C LYS A 151 -3.13 -1.29 -13.35
N ALA A 152 -3.12 -0.60 -12.21
CA ALA A 152 -2.33 0.62 -12.00
C ALA A 152 -0.84 0.40 -12.35
N MET A 153 -0.22 -0.65 -11.82
CA MET A 153 1.17 -1.00 -12.13
C MET A 153 1.38 -1.40 -13.59
N GLY A 154 0.39 -1.99 -14.26
CA GLY A 154 0.46 -2.28 -15.69
C GLY A 154 0.60 -0.99 -16.50
N THR A 155 -0.19 0.03 -16.16
CA THR A 155 -0.12 1.35 -16.80
C THR A 155 1.19 2.06 -16.48
N VAL A 156 1.61 2.10 -15.20
CA VAL A 156 2.89 2.71 -14.79
C VAL A 156 4.05 2.05 -15.52
N ASN A 157 4.15 0.72 -15.54
CA ASN A 157 5.22 0.01 -16.24
C ASN A 157 5.19 0.25 -17.76
N GLY A 158 4.01 0.43 -18.34
CA GLY A 158 3.88 0.81 -19.75
C GLY A 158 4.46 2.21 -20.00
N VAL A 159 4.11 3.18 -19.16
CA VAL A 159 4.59 4.56 -19.25
C VAL A 159 6.09 4.67 -19.04
N VAL A 160 6.63 4.06 -17.98
CA VAL A 160 8.07 4.15 -17.67
C VAL A 160 8.94 3.22 -18.51
N GLY A 161 8.31 2.26 -19.20
CA GLY A 161 8.97 1.24 -20.03
C GLY A 161 9.08 1.60 -21.52
N ILE A 162 8.39 2.62 -22.01
CA ILE A 162 8.41 3.02 -23.43
C ILE A 162 9.30 4.25 -23.63
N THR A 163 10.42 4.07 -24.34
CA THR A 163 10.97 5.13 -25.20
C THR A 163 10.90 4.65 -26.64
N ASN A 164 9.91 5.14 -27.38
CA ASN A 164 9.82 4.90 -28.82
C ASN A 164 10.80 5.81 -29.55
N GLU A 165 12.13 5.62 -29.39
CA GLU A 165 13.14 6.23 -30.27
C GLU A 165 14.36 5.30 -30.43
N GLY A 166 14.27 4.36 -31.38
CA GLY A 166 15.43 3.58 -31.87
C GLY A 166 15.56 2.16 -31.31
N ASP A 167 16.48 1.38 -31.92
CA ASP A 167 16.76 -0.06 -31.69
C ASP A 167 17.25 -0.43 -30.26
N ASP A 168 17.25 0.50 -29.31
CA ASP A 168 17.67 0.28 -27.92
C ASP A 168 16.52 0.68 -26.97
N ASP A 169 15.88 -0.30 -26.34
CA ASP A 169 14.85 -0.12 -25.30
C ASP A 169 15.41 0.69 -24.09
N LYS A 170 15.38 2.03 -24.15
CA LYS A 170 15.78 2.88 -23.02
C LYS A 170 14.62 3.05 -22.06
N ARG A 171 14.52 2.21 -21.03
CA ARG A 171 13.55 2.43 -19.94
C ARG A 171 13.85 3.74 -19.23
N LEU A 172 12.84 4.49 -18.79
CA LEU A 172 13.06 5.68 -17.96
C LEU A 172 13.49 5.25 -16.54
N ILE A 173 12.70 4.36 -15.95
CA ILE A 173 12.93 3.82 -14.61
C ILE A 173 12.72 2.31 -14.62
N ARG A 174 13.65 1.60 -13.98
CA ARG A 174 13.48 0.20 -13.60
C ARG A 174 12.64 0.13 -12.33
N ILE A 175 11.57 -0.66 -12.36
CA ILE A 175 10.71 -0.94 -11.20
C ILE A 175 10.76 -2.42 -10.91
N GLU A 176 11.21 -2.78 -9.71
CA GLU A 176 11.34 -4.16 -9.26
C GLU A 176 10.63 -4.33 -7.91
N PRO A 177 9.85 -5.40 -7.69
CA PRO A 177 9.31 -5.67 -6.37
C PRO A 177 10.45 -5.73 -5.35
N LEU A 178 10.29 -5.08 -4.21
CA LEU A 178 11.24 -5.20 -3.11
C LEU A 178 11.25 -6.67 -2.66
N GLU A 179 12.43 -7.29 -2.68
CA GLU A 179 12.63 -8.66 -2.21
C GLU A 179 13.51 -8.65 -0.95
N PHE A 180 13.06 -9.33 0.10
CA PHE A 180 13.80 -9.57 1.32
C PHE A 180 14.60 -10.86 1.22
N ASP A 181 15.86 -10.82 1.66
CA ASP A 181 16.67 -12.03 1.81
C ASP A 181 16.00 -12.98 2.85
N PRO A 182 15.89 -14.28 2.60
CA PRO A 182 15.41 -15.24 3.60
C PRO A 182 16.16 -15.16 4.95
N LEU A 183 17.45 -14.82 4.92
CA LEU A 183 18.27 -14.60 6.11
C LEU A 183 17.88 -13.32 6.85
N PHE A 184 17.42 -12.29 6.13
CA PHE A 184 16.85 -11.11 6.77
C PHE A 184 15.57 -11.48 7.53
N LEU A 185 14.69 -12.29 6.94
CA LEU A 185 13.50 -12.77 7.65
C LEU A 185 13.87 -13.65 8.86
N LEU A 186 14.91 -14.49 8.75
CA LEU A 186 15.42 -15.24 9.89
C LEU A 186 16.02 -14.33 10.98
N TRP A 187 16.72 -13.28 10.59
CA TRP A 187 17.25 -12.26 11.50
C TRP A 187 16.12 -11.51 12.22
N LEU A 188 15.01 -11.20 11.55
CA LEU A 188 13.82 -10.63 12.18
C LEU A 188 13.28 -11.55 13.29
N LEU A 189 13.19 -12.86 13.02
CA LEU A 189 12.79 -13.85 14.03
C LEU A 189 13.80 -13.87 15.18
N TYR A 190 15.10 -13.85 14.90
CA TYR A 190 16.14 -13.82 15.93
C TYR A 190 16.04 -12.58 16.83
N LYS A 191 15.77 -11.39 16.26
CA LYS A 191 15.57 -10.14 17.00
C LYS A 191 14.40 -10.22 17.97
N GLU A 192 13.27 -10.78 17.52
CA GLU A 192 12.11 -11.00 18.39
C GLU A 192 12.43 -11.97 19.52
N TRP A 193 13.14 -13.07 19.22
CA TRP A 193 13.56 -14.04 20.24
C TRP A 193 14.48 -13.44 21.31
N GLN A 194 15.28 -12.42 20.95
CA GLN A 194 16.14 -11.69 21.88
C GLN A 194 15.43 -10.53 22.59
N ASP A 195 14.15 -10.27 22.30
CA ASP A 195 13.41 -9.09 22.77
C ASP A 195 14.13 -7.76 22.43
N GLU A 196 14.80 -7.73 21.28
CA GLU A 196 15.53 -6.56 20.80
C GLU A 196 14.62 -5.68 19.93
N SER A 197 14.49 -4.39 20.28
CA SER A 197 13.79 -3.41 19.44
C SER A 197 14.61 -3.03 18.21
N PHE A 198 13.92 -2.46 17.21
CA PHE A 198 14.57 -1.83 16.07
C PHE A 198 14.85 -0.36 16.39
N ASP A 199 15.95 0.18 15.86
CA ASP A 199 16.34 1.59 16.03
C ASP A 199 15.29 2.58 15.47
N THR A 200 14.33 2.08 14.68
CA THR A 200 13.26 2.84 14.02
C THR A 200 12.02 3.03 14.89
N GLY A 201 12.01 2.55 16.15
CA GLY A 201 10.80 2.58 16.99
C GLY A 201 9.74 1.56 16.58
N LEU A 202 10.10 0.62 15.69
CA LEU A 202 9.37 -0.60 15.45
C LEU A 202 9.73 -1.61 16.54
N THR A 203 8.73 -2.26 17.11
CA THR A 203 8.90 -3.38 18.04
C THR A 203 8.09 -4.56 17.53
N MET A 204 8.67 -5.76 17.54
CA MET A 204 7.91 -6.96 17.25
C MET A 204 7.27 -7.46 18.54
N VAL A 205 5.93 -7.54 18.58
CA VAL A 205 5.20 -7.92 19.80
C VAL A 205 5.05 -9.43 19.87
N ASN A 206 4.71 -10.05 18.73
CA ASN A 206 4.57 -11.50 18.64
C ASN A 206 4.56 -11.95 17.18
N ILE A 207 5.24 -13.07 16.90
CA ILE A 207 5.12 -13.79 15.63
C ILE A 207 4.13 -14.93 15.77
N SER A 208 3.03 -14.88 15.03
CA SER A 208 1.96 -15.88 15.07
C SER A 208 2.00 -16.85 13.89
N GLU A 209 2.63 -16.45 12.78
CA GLU A 209 2.81 -17.31 11.60
C GLU A 209 4.20 -17.18 10.97
N VAL A 210 4.73 -18.31 10.50
CA VAL A 210 5.93 -18.34 9.66
C VAL A 210 5.73 -19.31 8.49
N GLY A 211 6.06 -18.85 7.30
CA GLY A 211 6.24 -19.70 6.13
C GLY A 211 7.69 -20.12 6.00
N LEU A 212 7.95 -21.38 5.68
CA LEU A 212 9.28 -21.92 5.38
C LEU A 212 9.34 -22.45 3.96
N LEU A 213 10.46 -22.22 3.27
CA LEU A 213 10.71 -22.72 1.92
C LEU A 213 12.11 -23.33 1.82
N GLY A 214 12.17 -24.56 1.30
CA GLY A 214 13.41 -25.24 0.96
C GLY A 214 13.65 -25.26 -0.56
N SER A 215 14.91 -25.39 -0.96
CA SER A 215 15.30 -25.49 -2.37
C SER A 215 14.78 -26.77 -3.02
N ASN A 216 14.80 -27.89 -2.27
CA ASN A 216 14.37 -29.21 -2.73
C ASN A 216 13.20 -29.73 -1.91
N ARG A 217 12.40 -30.62 -2.51
CA ARG A 217 11.35 -31.37 -1.81
C ARG A 217 11.99 -32.50 -1.02
N ASP A 218 11.72 -32.55 0.29
CA ASP A 218 12.11 -33.65 1.16
C ASP A 218 10.87 -34.37 1.73
N TYR A 219 11.05 -35.29 2.68
CA TYR A 219 9.95 -35.97 3.37
C TYR A 219 9.03 -35.02 4.16
N PHE A 220 9.49 -33.80 4.44
CA PHE A 220 8.75 -32.72 5.08
C PHE A 220 8.19 -31.71 4.04
N GLY A 221 8.19 -32.07 2.75
CA GLY A 221 7.71 -31.25 1.65
C GLY A 221 8.73 -30.24 1.11
N LYS A 222 8.32 -29.36 0.20
CA LYS A 222 9.18 -28.25 -0.27
C LYS A 222 8.97 -26.99 0.60
N SER A 223 7.77 -26.81 1.11
CA SER A 223 7.36 -25.67 1.92
C SER A 223 6.55 -26.15 3.12
N ALA A 224 6.58 -25.37 4.20
CA ALA A 224 5.73 -25.57 5.35
C ALA A 224 5.15 -24.21 5.77
N LYS A 225 3.94 -24.20 6.32
CA LYS A 225 3.36 -23.01 6.95
C LYS A 225 2.99 -23.38 8.38
N ILE A 226 3.48 -22.60 9.33
CA ILE A 226 3.13 -22.71 10.74
C ILE A 226 2.23 -21.52 11.05
N THR A 227 1.07 -21.76 11.64
CA THR A 227 0.04 -20.75 11.92
C THR A 227 -0.51 -20.89 13.32
N GLY A 228 -0.96 -19.78 13.92
CA GLY A 228 -1.64 -19.78 15.22
C GLY A 228 -0.73 -20.20 16.38
N SER A 229 0.58 -20.00 16.23
CA SER A 229 1.53 -20.27 17.30
C SER A 229 1.55 -19.11 18.30
N THR A 230 1.64 -19.42 19.58
CA THR A 230 1.93 -18.41 20.62
C THR A 230 3.42 -18.12 20.72
N ASP A 231 4.26 -19.09 20.36
CA ASP A 231 5.72 -19.00 20.35
C ASP A 231 6.25 -19.90 19.21
N ILE A 232 6.67 -19.26 18.11
CA ILE A 232 7.15 -19.96 16.93
C ILE A 232 8.47 -20.70 17.19
N PHE A 233 9.29 -20.24 18.14
CA PHE A 233 10.60 -20.81 18.43
C PHE A 233 10.50 -22.15 19.16
N GLN A 234 9.36 -22.41 19.82
CA GLN A 234 9.04 -23.71 20.42
C GLN A 234 8.32 -24.66 19.46
N SER A 235 7.99 -24.22 18.25
CA SER A 235 7.30 -25.05 17.27
C SER A 235 8.24 -26.10 16.69
N LEU A 236 8.01 -27.38 17.02
CA LEU A 236 8.74 -28.51 16.44
C LEU A 236 8.79 -28.48 14.90
N PRO A 237 7.67 -28.21 14.17
CA PRO A 237 7.68 -28.03 12.72
C PRO A 237 8.65 -26.93 12.24
N PHE A 238 8.75 -25.82 12.97
CA PHE A 238 9.64 -24.71 12.62
C PHE A 238 11.11 -25.11 12.79
N ILE A 239 11.48 -25.66 13.96
CA ILE A 239 12.83 -26.14 14.25
C ILE A 239 13.26 -27.21 13.24
N GLN A 240 12.39 -28.18 12.96
CA GLN A 240 12.66 -29.22 11.96
C GLN A 240 12.90 -28.65 10.56
N GLY A 241 12.12 -27.63 10.16
CA GLY A 241 12.31 -26.96 8.88
C GLY A 241 13.67 -26.27 8.78
N LEU A 242 14.08 -25.52 9.81
CA LEU A 242 15.40 -24.88 9.85
C LEU A 242 16.54 -25.90 9.77
N LEU A 243 16.46 -27.01 10.52
CA LEU A 243 17.45 -28.09 10.46
C LEU A 243 17.53 -28.79 9.09
N LYS A 244 16.50 -28.64 8.25
CA LYS A 244 16.47 -29.12 6.86
C LYS A 244 16.83 -28.04 5.84
N ALA A 245 17.47 -26.95 6.28
CA ALA A 245 17.85 -25.82 5.44
C ALA A 245 16.64 -25.21 4.68
N LYS A 246 15.47 -25.16 5.35
CA LYS A 246 14.32 -24.40 4.88
C LYS A 246 14.31 -23.06 5.60
N PHE A 247 14.33 -21.98 4.84
CA PHE A 247 14.42 -20.64 5.40
C PHE A 247 13.04 -19.97 5.44
N PRO A 248 12.84 -19.00 6.34
CA PRO A 248 11.64 -18.19 6.36
C PRO A 248 11.41 -17.53 4.99
N ASN A 249 10.22 -17.73 4.44
CA ASN A 249 9.78 -17.03 3.23
C ASN A 249 8.63 -16.05 3.49
N GLN A 250 8.13 -16.05 4.73
CA GLN A 250 7.07 -15.19 5.21
C GLN A 250 7.10 -15.16 6.74
N VAL A 251 6.87 -13.99 7.32
CA VAL A 251 6.64 -13.80 8.76
C VAL A 251 5.35 -13.02 8.94
N ALA A 252 4.46 -13.45 9.83
CA ALA A 252 3.26 -12.70 10.18
C ALA A 252 3.11 -12.61 11.69
N GLY A 253 2.61 -11.47 12.16
CA GLY A 253 2.57 -11.19 13.58
C GLY A 253 1.99 -9.82 13.91
N LYS A 254 2.08 -9.49 15.18
CA LYS A 254 1.79 -8.17 15.72
C LYS A 254 3.09 -7.38 15.85
N PHE A 255 3.06 -6.17 15.33
CA PHE A 255 4.13 -5.21 15.42
C PHE A 255 3.59 -3.98 16.13
N GLN A 256 4.47 -3.23 16.76
CA GLN A 256 4.15 -1.96 17.38
C GLN A 256 4.99 -0.89 16.71
N VAL A 257 4.33 0.15 16.19
CA VAL A 257 4.99 1.32 15.60
C VAL A 257 4.51 2.53 16.37
N SER A 258 5.42 3.26 17.00
CA SER A 258 5.06 4.44 17.81
C SER A 258 3.94 4.16 18.82
N GLN A 259 4.05 3.02 19.53
CA GLN A 259 3.08 2.52 20.53
C GLN A 259 1.70 2.11 19.98
N LYS A 260 1.50 2.10 18.66
CA LYS A 260 0.28 1.59 18.02
C LYS A 260 0.51 0.18 17.49
N ASP A 261 -0.40 -0.73 17.81
CA ASP A 261 -0.34 -2.11 17.36
C ASP A 261 -0.84 -2.24 15.91
N CYS A 262 -0.09 -2.96 15.09
CA CYS A 262 -0.48 -3.32 13.73
C CYS A 262 -0.25 -4.82 13.49
N SER A 263 -1.23 -5.46 12.85
CA SER A 263 -1.08 -6.85 12.38
C SER A 263 -0.56 -6.80 10.95
N ALA A 264 0.61 -7.41 10.71
CA ALA A 264 1.23 -7.41 9.40
C ALA A 264 1.73 -8.80 8.99
N MET A 265 1.76 -9.02 7.69
CA MET A 265 2.37 -10.18 7.05
C MET A 265 3.45 -9.69 6.08
N ILE A 266 4.68 -10.15 6.27
CA ILE A 266 5.88 -9.79 5.53
C ILE A 266 6.35 -11.02 4.74
N PRO A 267 5.99 -11.16 3.46
CA PRO A 267 6.55 -12.17 2.56
C PRO A 267 7.92 -11.74 2.01
N ILE A 268 8.74 -12.70 1.52
CA ILE A 268 10.01 -12.41 0.81
C ILE A 268 9.81 -11.37 -0.28
N ARG A 269 8.77 -11.51 -1.10
CA ARG A 269 8.39 -10.46 -2.05
C ARG A 269 7.49 -9.50 -1.31
N ALA A 270 7.93 -8.26 -1.10
CA ALA A 270 7.32 -7.25 -0.23
C ALA A 270 5.95 -6.74 -0.72
N ILE A 271 4.98 -7.65 -0.78
CA ILE A 271 3.57 -7.33 -0.76
C ILE A 271 3.16 -7.43 0.69
N ILE A 272 3.33 -6.33 1.42
CA ILE A 272 2.98 -6.27 2.84
C ILE A 272 1.46 -6.13 2.94
N SER A 273 0.83 -7.13 3.54
CA SER A 273 -0.58 -7.04 3.92
C SER A 273 -0.64 -6.43 5.31
N ILE A 274 -1.22 -5.22 5.42
CA ILE A 274 -1.52 -4.61 6.71
C ILE A 274 -3.00 -4.86 6.99
N TYR A 275 -3.28 -5.53 8.11
CA TYR A 275 -4.63 -5.75 8.59
C TYR A 275 -4.94 -4.68 9.63
N THR A 276 -5.54 -3.58 9.20
CA THR A 276 -6.04 -2.57 10.12
C THR A 276 -7.47 -2.92 10.49
N MET A 277 -7.70 -3.41 11.72
CA MET A 277 -9.05 -3.48 12.27
C MET A 277 -9.42 -2.10 12.82
N MET A 278 -10.29 -1.37 12.13
CA MET A 278 -10.97 -0.21 12.68
C MET A 278 -12.48 -0.45 12.59
N ASN A 279 -13.19 -0.16 13.69
CA ASN A 279 -14.65 -0.25 13.78
C ASN A 279 -15.30 0.82 12.89
N THR A 280 -16.42 0.47 12.23
CA THR A 280 -17.18 1.37 11.34
C THR A 280 -18.68 1.39 11.62
N PRO A 281 -19.33 2.54 11.36
CA PRO A 281 -20.65 2.60 10.76
C PRO A 281 -20.58 3.04 9.27
N GLU A 282 -21.43 2.43 8.45
CA GLU A 282 -21.62 2.66 7.00
C GLU A 282 -22.32 4.00 6.69
N ILE A 283 -21.87 4.72 5.65
CA ILE A 283 -22.72 5.63 4.86
C ILE A 283 -22.31 5.52 3.38
N ALA A 284 -23.25 5.11 2.52
CA ALA A 284 -23.13 5.10 1.07
C ALA A 284 -23.41 6.48 0.46
N ARG A 285 -22.68 6.88 -0.59
CA ARG A 285 -22.97 8.06 -1.42
C ARG A 285 -23.44 7.62 -2.82
N ILE A 286 -24.52 8.22 -3.30
CA ILE A 286 -25.08 8.07 -4.66
C ILE A 286 -24.96 9.43 -5.35
N GLN A 287 -24.56 9.46 -6.63
CA GLN A 287 -24.61 10.67 -7.47
C GLN A 287 -25.74 10.55 -8.51
N SER A 288 -26.52 11.62 -8.65
CA SER A 288 -27.54 11.81 -9.68
C SER A 288 -26.99 12.65 -10.83
N ASN A 289 -27.42 12.34 -12.07
CA ASN A 289 -27.16 13.15 -13.27
C ASN A 289 -27.93 14.48 -13.26
#